data_AF-A0A0C3G8A7-F1
#
_entry.id   AF-A0A0C3G8A7-F1
#
_cell.length_a   1.000
_cell.length_b   1.000
_cell.length_c   1.000
_cell.angle_alpha   90.00
_cell.angle_beta   90.00
_cell.angle_gamma   90.00
#
_symmetry.space_group_name_H-M   'P 1'
#
loop_
_entity.id
_entity.type
_entity.pdbx_description
1 polymer ?
#
loop_
_entity_poly.entity_id
_entity_poly.type
_entity_poly.pdbx_seq_one_letter_code
_entity_poly.pdbx_strand_id
1 'polypeptide(L)'
;MSNSSSESSSSPPPNSLVVATPNRSRTSISGIKKFGKITGGVGGNGGKGMVEAGGAGGQGGSFVLKMSMQTQYEFDDIHVGAGGTGGEGVVTGGQAGAGGNVEIIEM
;
A
#
# COMPACT_ATOMS: atom_id res chain seq x y z
N MET A 1 59.97 -58.40 -17.37
CA MET A 1 59.40 -57.98 -16.06
C MET A 1 59.83 -56.54 -15.85
N SER A 2 59.16 -55.56 -16.47
CA SER A 2 57.91 -54.86 -16.06
C SER A 2 58.09 -53.85 -14.94
N ASN A 3 57.64 -52.63 -15.25
CA ASN A 3 57.24 -51.51 -14.40
C ASN A 3 58.33 -50.60 -13.80
N SER A 4 58.57 -49.48 -14.49
CA SER A 4 58.81 -48.20 -13.83
C SER A 4 57.76 -47.20 -14.33
N SER A 5 56.98 -46.73 -13.37
CA SER A 5 55.75 -45.96 -13.39
C SER A 5 55.82 -44.64 -14.18
N SER A 6 54.77 -44.40 -14.97
CA SER A 6 54.38 -43.10 -15.48
C SER A 6 53.82 -42.24 -14.34
N GLU A 7 54.52 -41.15 -14.01
CA GLU A 7 53.94 -40.07 -13.23
C GLU A 7 52.96 -39.29 -14.12
N SER A 8 51.66 -39.45 -13.87
CA SER A 8 50.62 -38.61 -14.47
C SER A 8 50.37 -37.42 -13.56
N SER A 9 50.93 -36.26 -13.92
CA SER A 9 50.63 -34.98 -13.29
C SER A 9 49.22 -34.51 -13.71
N SER A 10 48.20 -34.96 -12.99
CA SER A 10 46.86 -34.38 -13.09
C SER A 10 46.76 -33.17 -12.18
N SER A 11 47.27 -32.03 -12.65
CA SER A 11 46.93 -30.73 -12.06
C SER A 11 45.40 -30.55 -12.17
N PRO A 12 44.66 -30.30 -11.08
CA PRO A 12 43.25 -29.95 -11.21
C PRO A 12 43.13 -28.63 -12.00
N PRO A 13 42.12 -28.48 -12.89
CA PRO A 13 41.97 -27.23 -13.63
C PRO A 13 41.74 -26.08 -12.64
N PRO A 14 42.40 -24.93 -12.84
CA PRO A 14 42.27 -23.80 -11.94
C PRO A 14 40.87 -23.19 -12.09
N ASN A 15 40.18 -23.10 -10.96
CA ASN A 15 39.06 -22.20 -10.71
C ASN A 15 37.97 -22.22 -11.78
N SER A 16 37.02 -23.16 -11.67
CA SER A 16 35.65 -22.78 -12.04
C SER A 16 35.26 -21.65 -11.09
N LEU A 17 35.24 -20.43 -11.61
CA LEU A 17 34.48 -19.34 -11.02
C LEU A 17 33.03 -19.83 -10.99
N VAL A 18 32.67 -20.51 -9.90
CA VAL A 18 31.28 -20.62 -9.46
C VAL A 18 30.89 -19.18 -9.23
N VAL A 19 30.32 -18.56 -10.27
CA VAL A 19 29.53 -17.34 -10.11
C VAL A 19 28.46 -17.75 -9.13
N ALA A 20 28.69 -17.44 -7.86
CA ALA A 20 27.68 -17.52 -6.83
C ALA A 20 26.55 -16.64 -7.35
N THR A 21 25.55 -17.29 -7.94
CA THR A 21 24.29 -16.63 -8.25
C THR A 21 23.90 -16.02 -6.92
N PRO A 22 23.66 -14.69 -6.84
CA PRO A 22 23.22 -14.13 -5.58
C PRO A 22 21.97 -14.91 -5.22
N ASN A 23 22.09 -15.68 -4.15
CA ASN A 23 20.96 -16.32 -3.49
C ASN A 23 20.14 -15.14 -3.02
N ARG A 24 19.28 -14.62 -3.90
CA ARG A 24 18.20 -13.72 -3.54
C ARG A 24 17.39 -14.57 -2.59
N SER A 25 17.75 -14.43 -1.31
CA SER A 25 16.96 -14.89 -0.19
C SER A 25 15.53 -14.62 -0.60
N ARG A 26 14.81 -15.69 -0.95
CA ARG A 26 13.37 -15.62 -1.09
C ARG A 26 12.98 -15.19 0.31
N THR A 27 12.69 -13.90 0.48
CA THR A 27 11.98 -13.43 1.64
C THR A 27 10.69 -14.22 1.61
N SER A 28 10.66 -15.34 2.34
CA SER A 28 9.46 -16.14 2.45
C SER A 28 8.51 -15.23 3.19
N ILE A 29 7.55 -14.65 2.49
CA ILE A 29 6.46 -13.92 3.12
C ILE A 29 5.58 -15.00 3.75
N SER A 30 6.02 -15.55 4.89
CA SER A 30 5.29 -16.56 5.64
C SER A 30 4.26 -15.84 6.49
N GLY A 31 3.14 -15.50 5.87
CA GLY A 31 1.98 -15.00 6.58
C GLY A 31 1.05 -14.23 5.65
N ILE A 32 -0.12 -14.82 5.40
CA ILE A 32 -1.24 -14.13 4.80
C ILE A 32 -1.62 -13.01 5.76
N LYS A 33 -1.64 -11.77 5.28
CA LYS A 33 -2.29 -10.69 6.02
C LYS A 33 -3.68 -10.48 5.50
N LYS A 34 -4.64 -10.67 6.41
CA LYS A 34 -6.03 -10.34 6.16
C LYS A 34 -6.11 -8.83 6.02
N PHE A 35 -6.60 -8.40 4.87
CA PHE A 35 -7.09 -7.05 4.72
C PHE A 35 -8.48 -7.03 5.36
N GLY A 36 -8.60 -6.23 6.42
CA GLY A 36 -9.86 -5.77 6.97
C GLY A 36 -10.75 -5.07 5.96
N LYS A 37 -11.94 -4.63 6.38
CA LYS A 37 -12.82 -3.85 5.50
C LYS A 37 -12.28 -2.42 5.39
N ILE A 38 -12.07 -1.95 4.16
CA ILE A 38 -11.77 -0.54 3.89
C ILE A 38 -13.07 0.14 3.48
N THR A 39 -13.53 1.09 4.28
CA THR A 39 -14.73 1.87 4.01
C THR A 39 -14.34 3.30 3.67
N GLY A 40 -14.54 3.68 2.40
CA GLY A 40 -14.31 5.06 1.94
C GLY A 40 -15.27 6.04 2.60
N GLY A 41 -14.87 7.32 2.64
CA GLY A 41 -15.70 8.38 3.19
C GLY A 41 -16.90 8.63 2.28
N VAL A 42 -18.11 8.64 2.85
CA VAL A 42 -19.31 9.01 2.10
C VAL A 42 -19.32 10.53 1.89
N GLY A 43 -19.72 10.97 0.70
CA GLY A 43 -19.96 12.39 0.43
C GLY A 43 -21.12 12.91 1.28
N GLY A 44 -20.98 14.13 1.77
CA GLY A 44 -22.03 14.79 2.52
C GLY A 44 -23.20 15.21 1.62
N ASN A 45 -24.37 15.39 2.23
CA ASN A 45 -25.54 15.88 1.52
C ASN A 45 -25.45 17.39 1.28
N GLY A 46 -26.08 17.86 0.20
CA GLY A 46 -26.27 19.29 -0.01
C GLY A 46 -27.18 19.93 1.03
N GLY A 47 -26.92 21.20 1.36
CA GLY A 47 -27.78 22.03 2.20
C GLY A 47 -28.86 22.74 1.38
N LYS A 48 -29.96 23.14 2.01
CA LYS A 48 -31.05 23.86 1.32
C LYS A 48 -30.77 25.36 1.23
N GLY A 49 -31.08 25.95 0.08
CA GLY A 49 -31.26 27.40 -0.11
C GLY A 49 -32.73 27.67 -0.40
N MET A 50 -33.35 28.65 0.26
CA MET A 50 -34.79 28.90 0.10
C MET A 50 -35.13 29.74 -1.14
N VAL A 51 -34.26 30.68 -1.51
CA VAL A 51 -34.50 31.61 -2.62
C VAL A 51 -33.72 31.21 -3.87
N GLU A 52 -32.47 30.80 -3.71
CA GLU A 52 -31.58 30.46 -4.82
C GLU A 52 -31.09 29.01 -4.74
N ALA A 53 -29.77 28.79 -4.84
CA ALA A 53 -29.17 27.46 -4.86
C ALA A 53 -28.94 26.89 -3.45
N GLY A 54 -29.01 25.56 -3.36
CA GLY A 54 -28.55 24.81 -2.19
C GLY A 54 -27.03 24.91 -1.98
N GLY A 55 -26.59 24.63 -0.75
CA GLY A 55 -25.18 24.48 -0.40
C GLY A 55 -24.68 23.11 -0.85
N ALA A 56 -23.41 22.99 -1.27
CA ALA A 56 -22.87 21.68 -1.63
C ALA A 56 -22.54 20.87 -0.36
N GLY A 57 -22.70 19.56 -0.48
CA GLY A 57 -22.17 18.62 0.52
C GLY A 57 -20.66 18.49 0.41
N GLY A 58 -20.03 18.12 1.51
CA GLY A 58 -18.58 17.93 1.57
C GLY A 58 -18.15 16.66 0.85
N GLN A 59 -16.98 16.67 0.25
CA GLN A 59 -16.40 15.45 -0.31
C GLN A 59 -16.11 14.45 0.83
N GLY A 60 -16.35 13.15 0.58
CA GLY A 60 -15.87 12.09 1.47
C GLY A 60 -14.35 12.00 1.46
N GLY A 61 -13.76 11.62 2.60
CA GLY A 61 -12.31 11.50 2.72
C GLY A 61 -11.74 10.35 1.90
N SER A 62 -10.41 10.41 1.69
CA SER A 62 -9.65 9.42 0.91
C SER A 62 -8.70 8.57 1.77
N PHE A 63 -8.37 7.38 1.26
CA PHE A 63 -7.39 6.47 1.85
C PHE A 63 -6.28 6.17 0.85
N VAL A 64 -5.03 6.33 1.30
CA VAL A 64 -3.84 5.99 0.51
C VAL A 64 -2.93 5.09 1.35
N LEU A 65 -2.55 3.95 0.77
CA LEU A 65 -1.64 2.98 1.38
C LEU A 65 -0.47 2.71 0.43
N LYS A 66 0.75 3.00 0.89
CA LYS A 66 2.01 2.70 0.19
C LYS A 66 2.87 1.84 1.09
N MET A 67 3.22 0.64 0.62
CA MET A 67 3.88 -0.39 1.41
C MET A 67 5.14 -0.89 0.73
N SER A 68 6.19 -1.19 1.51
CA SER A 68 7.35 -1.92 1.00
C SER A 68 7.07 -3.43 0.91
N MET A 69 7.75 -4.13 0.00
CA MET A 69 7.61 -5.58 -0.15
C MET A 69 8.21 -6.41 1.01
N GLN A 70 8.84 -5.75 1.99
CA GLN A 70 9.61 -6.41 3.05
C GLN A 70 8.87 -6.45 4.39
N THR A 71 7.81 -5.66 4.52
CA THR A 71 7.06 -5.52 5.78
C THR A 71 5.68 -6.14 5.66
N GLN A 72 5.28 -6.84 6.71
CA GLN A 72 3.96 -7.45 6.83
C GLN A 72 3.05 -6.45 7.57
N TYR A 73 1.90 -6.03 7.01
CA TYR A 73 0.91 -5.09 7.64
C TYR A 73 -0.51 -5.65 7.85
N GLU A 74 -1.01 -5.57 9.08
CA GLU A 74 -2.32 -6.11 9.46
C GLU A 74 -3.25 -4.95 9.80
N PHE A 75 -4.46 -4.99 9.24
CA PHE A 75 -5.47 -3.95 9.42
C PHE A 75 -6.81 -4.64 9.65
N ASP A 76 -7.52 -4.27 10.72
CA ASP A 76 -8.83 -4.84 11.05
C ASP A 76 -9.98 -4.14 10.31
N ASP A 77 -10.09 -2.81 10.44
CA ASP A 77 -11.04 -1.99 9.70
C ASP A 77 -10.47 -0.58 9.51
N ILE A 78 -10.56 -0.04 8.29
CA ILE A 78 -10.12 1.32 7.97
C ILE A 78 -11.37 2.13 7.60
N HIS A 79 -11.66 3.15 8.41
CA HIS A 79 -12.77 4.08 8.20
C HIS A 79 -12.23 5.46 7.84
N VAL A 80 -12.61 5.94 6.66
CA VAL A 80 -12.23 7.27 6.21
C VAL A 80 -13.35 8.27 6.54
N GLY A 81 -12.98 9.50 6.88
CA GLY A 81 -13.93 10.51 7.35
C GLY A 81 -15.01 10.82 6.31
N ALA A 82 -16.28 10.90 6.73
CA ALA A 82 -17.35 11.36 5.86
C ALA A 82 -17.26 12.87 5.60
N GLY A 83 -17.76 13.32 4.45
CA GLY A 83 -17.94 14.74 4.18
C GLY A 83 -19.09 15.32 5.01
N GLY A 84 -18.97 16.59 5.40
CA GLY A 84 -20.00 17.30 6.13
C GLY A 84 -21.25 17.57 5.27
N THR A 85 -22.40 17.77 5.91
CA THR A 85 -23.61 18.22 5.22
C THR A 85 -23.57 19.74 5.01
N GLY A 86 -24.00 20.21 3.84
CA GLY A 86 -24.10 21.64 3.55
C GLY A 86 -25.08 22.33 4.51
N GLY A 87 -24.78 23.56 4.91
CA GLY A 87 -25.63 24.35 5.78
C GLY A 87 -26.92 24.82 5.10
N GLU A 88 -27.96 25.08 5.88
CA GLU A 88 -29.17 25.73 5.36
C GLU A 88 -28.98 27.25 5.31
N GLY A 89 -29.63 27.91 4.35
CA GLY A 89 -29.60 29.36 4.24
C GLY A 89 -30.83 29.94 3.54
N VAL A 90 -31.14 31.21 3.85
CA VAL A 90 -32.30 31.91 3.29
C VAL A 90 -32.07 32.20 1.81
N VAL A 91 -30.94 32.80 1.45
CA VAL A 91 -30.62 33.12 0.04
C VAL A 91 -29.91 31.94 -0.61
N THR A 92 -28.76 31.52 -0.06
CA THR A 92 -27.97 30.38 -0.55
C THR A 92 -27.62 29.47 0.63
N GLY A 93 -27.61 28.15 0.42
CA GLY A 93 -27.16 27.20 1.44
C GLY A 93 -25.65 27.29 1.71
N GLY A 94 -25.23 26.92 2.93
CA GLY A 94 -23.83 26.91 3.36
C GLY A 94 -23.05 25.73 2.77
N GLN A 95 -21.76 25.94 2.53
CA GLN A 95 -20.86 24.87 2.08
C GLN A 95 -20.41 24.01 3.26
N ALA A 96 -20.24 22.71 3.03
CA ALA A 96 -19.76 21.80 4.06
C ALA A 96 -18.24 21.57 4.02
N GLY A 97 -17.70 21.09 5.14
CA GLY A 97 -16.31 20.64 5.23
C GLY A 97 -16.08 19.27 4.58
N ALA A 98 -14.90 19.07 4.00
CA ALA A 98 -14.48 17.76 3.47
C ALA A 98 -14.17 16.76 4.60
N GLY A 99 -14.34 15.47 4.28
CA GLY A 99 -13.95 14.37 5.17
C GLY A 99 -12.44 14.24 5.29
N GLY A 100 -11.98 13.76 6.44
CA GLY A 100 -10.56 13.59 6.74
C GLY A 100 -9.90 12.50 5.89
N ASN A 101 -8.67 12.76 5.44
CA ASN A 101 -7.86 11.81 4.69
C ASN A 101 -7.01 10.95 5.63
N VAL A 102 -6.83 9.68 5.29
CA VAL A 102 -5.92 8.75 5.98
C VAL A 102 -4.83 8.34 5.01
N GLU A 103 -3.57 8.64 5.36
CA GLU A 103 -2.41 8.23 4.57
C GLU A 103 -1.43 7.44 5.46
N ILE A 104 -1.08 6.25 5.00
CA ILE A 104 -0.09 5.38 5.65
C ILE A 104 1.04 5.17 4.64
N ILE A 105 2.23 5.71 4.97
CA ILE A 105 3.45 5.62 4.15
C ILE A 105 4.54 4.98 5.00
N GLU A 106 5.08 3.85 4.54
CA GLU A 106 6.39 3.37 4.98
C GLU A 106 7.45 3.90 4.03
N MET A 107 8.52 4.49 4.60
CA MET A 107 9.69 5.01 3.89
C MET A 107 10.83 4.01 3.94
#